data_AF-A0A9W7MP07-F1
#
_entry.id   AF-A0A9W7MP07-F1
#
_cell.length_a   1.000
_cell.length_b   1.000
_cell.length_c   1.000
_cell.angle_alpha   90.00
_cell.angle_beta   90.00
_cell.angle_gamma   90.00
#
_symmetry.space_group_name_H-M   'P 1'
#
loop_
_entity.id
_entity.type
_entity.pdbx_description
1 polymer ?
#
loop_
_entity_poly.entity_id
_entity_poly.type
_entity_poly.pdbx_seq_one_letter_code
_entity_poly.pdbx_strand_id
1 'polypeptide(L)'
;MSRRLIKSLEDLGIHYDNTCRNASGCIVQFIYGDDVLDPASMEGKNGFPLNFDRLLMKVKATCPPIDQKYLSADAIPQMLEEQLVKHDPDGVCSERIP
;
A
#
# COMPACT_ATOMS: atom_id res chain seq x y z
N MET A 1 -12.95 8.71 -31.23
CA MET A 1 -13.35 9.06 -29.85
C MET A 1 -12.18 9.52 -28.98
N SER A 2 -10.97 8.93 -29.09
CA SER A 2 -9.79 9.29 -28.29
C SER A 2 -9.47 10.80 -28.23
N ARG A 3 -9.45 11.50 -29.37
CA ARG A 3 -9.11 12.94 -29.43
C ARG A 3 -9.98 13.83 -28.53
N ARG A 4 -11.28 13.52 -28.40
CA ARG A 4 -12.20 14.32 -27.57
C ARG A 4 -11.80 14.22 -26.09
N LEU A 5 -11.47 13.02 -25.63
CA LEU A 5 -11.04 12.79 -24.24
C LEU A 5 -9.66 13.39 -23.97
N ILE A 6 -8.70 13.23 -24.89
CA ILE A 6 -7.35 13.79 -24.71
C ILE A 6 -7.42 15.31 -24.53
N LYS A 7 -8.18 16.01 -25.37
CA LYS A 7 -8.33 17.47 -25.28
C LYS A 7 -9.10 17.94 -24.06
N SER A 8 -9.97 17.13 -23.49
CA SER A 8 -10.66 17.46 -22.24
C SER A 8 -9.82 17.22 -20.99
N LEU A 9 -8.84 16.32 -21.04
CA LEU A 9 -8.07 15.87 -19.87
C LEU A 9 -6.62 16.36 -19.86
N GLU A 10 -6.14 17.04 -20.91
CA GLU A 10 -4.74 17.50 -21.01
C GLU A 10 -4.36 18.58 -19.98
N ASP A 11 -5.35 19.28 -19.42
CA ASP A 11 -5.16 20.34 -18.42
C ASP A 11 -5.16 19.82 -16.96
N LEU A 12 -5.43 18.53 -16.75
CA LEU A 12 -5.49 17.94 -15.41
C LEU A 12 -4.09 17.61 -14.90
N GLY A 13 -3.80 17.99 -13.65
CA GLY A 13 -2.53 17.72 -13.00
C GLY A 13 -2.67 17.43 -11.51
N ILE A 14 -1.76 16.61 -11.01
CA ILE A 14 -1.63 16.29 -9.58
C ILE A 14 -0.78 17.38 -8.93
N HIS A 15 -1.31 17.97 -7.85
CA HIS A 15 -0.61 18.97 -7.05
C HIS A 15 0.11 18.32 -5.86
N TYR A 16 1.00 19.06 -5.19
CA TYR A 16 1.79 18.55 -4.05
C TYR A 16 0.96 18.04 -2.86
N ASP A 17 -0.30 18.45 -2.77
CA ASP A 17 -1.27 17.98 -1.76
C ASP A 17 -2.02 16.71 -2.21
N ASN A 18 -1.58 16.06 -3.30
CA ASN A 18 -2.18 14.88 -3.92
C ASN A 18 -3.58 15.10 -4.51
N THR A 19 -4.02 16.35 -4.64
CA THR A 19 -5.29 16.70 -5.30
C THR A 19 -5.11 16.78 -6.82
N CYS A 20 -6.12 16.33 -7.57
CA CYS A 20 -6.19 16.52 -9.02
C CYS A 20 -6.98 17.79 -9.32
N ARG A 21 -6.33 18.77 -9.97
CA ARG A 21 -6.93 20.06 -10.31
C ARG A 21 -6.82 20.35 -11.80
N ASN A 22 -7.77 21.12 -12.31
CA ASN A 22 -7.71 21.68 -13.66
C ASN A 22 -6.91 22.99 -13.71
N ALA A 23 -6.67 23.52 -14.91
CA ALA A 23 -5.95 24.78 -15.12
C ALA A 23 -6.60 26.01 -14.45
N SER A 24 -7.90 25.97 -14.14
CA SER A 24 -8.60 27.04 -13.40
C SER A 24 -8.48 26.91 -11.87
N GLY A 25 -7.81 25.87 -11.38
CA GLY A 25 -7.66 25.61 -9.94
C GLY A 25 -8.84 24.88 -9.30
N CYS A 26 -9.85 24.45 -10.06
CA CYS A 26 -10.95 23.65 -9.55
C CYS A 26 -10.46 22.23 -9.25
N ILE A 27 -10.80 21.72 -8.06
CA ILE A 27 -10.49 20.36 -7.64
C ILE A 27 -11.49 19.39 -8.29
N VAL A 28 -10.96 18.41 -9.02
CA VAL A 28 -11.75 17.33 -9.65
C VAL A 28 -11.74 16.08 -8.75
N GLN A 29 -10.60 15.76 -8.14
CA GLN A 29 -10.45 14.65 -7.20
C GLN A 29 -9.62 15.13 -5.99
N PHE A 30 -10.08 14.83 -4.78
CA PHE A 30 -9.36 15.20 -3.55
C PHE A 30 -8.10 14.37 -3.34
N ILE A 31 -8.14 13.09 -3.70
CA ILE A 31 -7.02 12.15 -3.58
C ILE A 31 -6.88 11.46 -4.92
N TYR A 32 -5.76 11.64 -5.61
CA TYR A 32 -5.52 10.99 -6.91
C TYR A 32 -5.73 9.47 -6.81
N GLY A 33 -6.60 8.91 -7.66
CA GLY A 33 -6.85 7.46 -7.70
C GLY A 33 -7.45 6.86 -6.41
N ASP A 34 -7.87 7.70 -5.45
CA ASP A 34 -8.28 7.34 -4.08
C ASP A 34 -7.17 6.71 -3.21
N ASP A 35 -6.07 6.23 -3.81
CA ASP A 35 -4.95 5.56 -3.16
C ASP A 35 -3.59 6.27 -3.34
N VAL A 36 -3.53 7.32 -4.17
CA VAL A 36 -2.31 8.08 -4.52
C VAL A 36 -1.27 7.21 -5.23
N LEU A 37 -1.68 6.15 -5.92
CA LEU A 37 -0.76 5.24 -6.61
C LEU A 37 -0.77 5.48 -8.12
N ASP A 38 0.43 5.61 -8.69
CA ASP A 38 0.61 5.73 -10.14
C ASP A 38 0.50 4.35 -10.82
N PRO A 39 -0.47 4.14 -11.73
CA PRO A 39 -0.63 2.89 -12.46
C PRO A 39 0.60 2.47 -13.27
N ALA A 40 1.42 3.42 -13.73
CA ALA A 40 2.65 3.11 -14.46
C ALA A 40 3.75 2.54 -13.55
N SER A 41 3.67 2.83 -12.25
CA SER A 41 4.61 2.38 -11.22
C SER A 41 4.15 1.08 -10.52
N MET A 42 2.95 0.58 -10.82
CA MET A 42 2.42 -0.65 -10.23
C MET A 42 3.15 -1.89 -10.75
N GLU A 43 3.59 -2.77 -9.85
CA GLU A 43 4.36 -3.97 -10.21
C GLU A 43 3.49 -5.21 -10.46
N GLY A 44 2.30 -5.26 -9.85
CA GLY A 44 1.41 -6.41 -9.88
C GLY A 44 0.61 -6.51 -11.17
N LYS A 45 0.21 -7.73 -11.52
CA LYS A 45 -0.73 -7.95 -12.63
C LYS A 45 -2.08 -7.31 -12.28
N ASN A 46 -2.83 -6.86 -13.28
CA ASN A 46 -4.19 -6.32 -13.11
C ASN A 46 -4.30 -5.06 -12.23
N GLY A 47 -3.23 -4.25 -12.13
CA GLY A 47 -3.27 -3.01 -11.34
C GLY A 47 -3.07 -3.21 -9.84
N PHE A 48 -2.48 -4.33 -9.42
CA PHE A 48 -2.02 -4.47 -8.05
C PHE A 48 -0.74 -3.65 -7.83
N PRO A 49 -0.62 -2.87 -6.75
CA PRO A 49 0.55 -2.02 -6.51
C PRO A 49 1.87 -2.79 -6.45
N LEU A 50 1.83 -4.00 -5.86
CA LEU A 50 3.02 -4.75 -5.50
C LEU A 50 2.94 -6.21 -5.93
N ASN A 51 4.05 -6.76 -6.41
CA ASN A 51 4.18 -8.18 -6.71
C ASN A 51 4.83 -8.92 -5.52
N PHE A 52 3.98 -9.55 -4.69
CA PHE A 52 4.42 -10.25 -3.48
C PHE A 52 5.35 -11.43 -3.77
N ASP A 53 5.14 -12.18 -4.85
CA ASP A 53 5.98 -13.32 -5.21
C ASP A 53 7.42 -12.87 -5.49
N ARG A 54 7.56 -11.79 -6.28
CA ARG A 54 8.86 -11.19 -6.59
C ARG A 54 9.51 -10.63 -5.33
N LEU A 55 8.75 -9.93 -4.49
CA LEU A 55 9.27 -9.35 -3.26
C LEU A 55 9.77 -10.45 -2.32
N LEU A 56 9.01 -11.52 -2.14
CA LEU A 56 9.41 -12.66 -1.31
C LEU A 56 10.70 -13.29 -1.82
N MET A 57 10.84 -13.47 -3.15
CA MET A 57 12.06 -13.98 -3.75
C MET A 57 13.26 -13.05 -3.50
N LYS A 58 13.07 -11.73 -3.63
CA LYS A 58 14.11 -10.73 -3.34
C LYS A 58 14.54 -10.77 -1.87
N VAL A 59 13.58 -10.87 -0.94
CA VAL A 59 13.85 -10.95 0.50
C VAL A 59 14.63 -12.22 0.83
N LYS A 60 14.23 -13.38 0.29
CA LYS A 60 14.95 -14.65 0.49
C LYS A 60 16.40 -14.58 -0.02
N ALA A 61 16.66 -13.86 -1.10
CA ALA A 61 18.00 -13.70 -1.66
C ALA A 61 18.86 -12.69 -0.88
N THR A 62 18.25 -11.62 -0.37
CA THR A 62 18.96 -10.54 0.33
C THR A 62 19.20 -10.88 1.81
N CYS A 63 18.25 -11.59 2.42
CA CYS A 63 18.24 -11.96 3.82
C CYS A 63 18.17 -13.49 3.93
N PRO A 64 19.28 -14.21 3.70
CA PRO A 64 19.31 -15.65 3.90
C PRO A 64 19.07 -15.97 5.38
N PRO A 65 18.33 -17.04 5.70
CA PRO A 65 18.11 -17.46 7.08
C PRO A 65 19.43 -17.89 7.71
N ILE A 66 19.91 -17.12 8.69
CA ILE A 66 21.08 -17.50 9.50
C ILE A 66 20.55 -18.33 10.66
N ASP A 67 20.57 -19.67 10.54
CA ASP A 67 20.23 -20.68 11.57
C ASP A 67 18.88 -20.54 12.31
N GLN A 68 18.07 -19.54 11.96
CA GLN A 68 16.78 -19.31 12.58
C GLN A 68 15.74 -20.23 11.95
N LYS A 69 15.18 -21.12 12.77
CA LYS A 69 13.98 -21.89 12.40
C LYS A 69 12.82 -20.92 12.16
N TYR A 70 12.17 -21.04 11.01
CA TYR A 70 10.89 -20.40 10.77
C TYR A 70 9.88 -20.88 11.80
N LEU A 71 9.09 -19.96 12.33
CA LEU A 71 7.94 -20.30 13.14
C LEU A 71 6.90 -21.00 12.24
N SER A 72 6.29 -22.09 12.71
CA SER A 72 5.19 -22.73 11.98
C SER A 72 3.98 -21.80 11.96
N ALA A 73 3.14 -21.92 10.92
CA ALA A 73 1.93 -21.10 10.77
C ALA A 73 1.04 -21.13 12.02
N ASP A 74 0.95 -22.30 12.67
CA ASP A 74 0.15 -22.52 13.88
C ASP A 74 0.72 -21.84 15.13
N ALA A 75 2.03 -21.61 15.16
CA ALA A 75 2.72 -21.00 16.29
C ALA A 75 2.79 -19.46 16.19
N ILE A 76 2.55 -18.88 15.01
CA ILE A 76 2.47 -17.42 14.80
C ILE A 76 1.40 -16.75 15.67
N PRO A 77 0.12 -17.20 15.69
CA PRO A 77 -0.89 -16.55 16.50
C PRO A 77 -0.57 -16.63 18.00
N GLN A 78 -0.04 -17.77 18.47
CA GLN A 78 0.36 -17.95 19.87
C GLN A 78 1.47 -16.97 20.27
N MET A 79 2.52 -16.88 19.45
CA MET A 79 3.62 -15.95 19.71
C MET A 79 3.18 -14.49 19.58
N LEU A 80 2.28 -14.17 18.65
CA LEU A 80 1.71 -12.83 18.50
C LEU A 80 0.93 -12.42 19.75
N GLU A 81 0.03 -13.28 20.23
CA GLU A 81 -0.73 -13.04 21.47
C GLU A 81 0.20 -12.86 22.68
N GLU A 82 1.22 -13.70 22.82
CA GLU A 82 2.24 -13.54 23.87
C GLU A 82 2.98 -12.20 23.79
N GLN A 83 3.31 -11.73 22.59
CA GLN A 83 4.00 -10.45 22.41
C GLN A 83 3.06 -9.26 22.62
N LEU A 84 1.80 -9.37 22.21
CA LEU A 84 0.78 -8.34 22.44
C LEU A 84 0.55 -8.11 23.93
N VAL A 85 0.43 -9.18 24.73
CA VAL A 85 0.27 -9.06 26.20
C VAL A 85 1.51 -8.43 26.88
N LYS A 86 2.71 -8.68 26.35
CA LYS A 86 3.95 -8.09 26.89
C LYS A 86 4.09 -6.60 26.60
N HIS A 87 3.57 -6.12 25.48
CA HIS A 87 3.77 -4.75 25.03
C HIS A 87 2.54 -3.86 25.23
N ASP A 88 1.35 -4.43 25.38
CA ASP A 88 0.13 -3.71 25.68
C ASP A 88 -0.69 -4.43 26.77
N PRO A 89 -0.22 -4.41 28.04
CA PRO A 89 -0.89 -5.11 29.14
C PRO A 89 -2.27 -4.52 29.47
N ASP A 90 -2.51 -3.27 29.10
CA ASP A 90 -3.73 -2.52 29.39
C ASP A 90 -4.76 -2.61 28.25
N GLY A 91 -4.45 -3.29 27.14
CA GLY A 91 -5.38 -3.53 26.02
C GLY A 91 -5.80 -2.28 25.24
N VAL A 92 -5.12 -1.16 25.44
CA VAL A 92 -5.55 0.18 24.97
C VAL A 92 -5.54 0.25 23.43
N CYS A 93 -4.67 -0.50 22.75
CA CYS A 93 -4.63 -0.54 21.29
C CYS A 93 -5.68 -1.49 20.69
N SER A 94 -6.19 -2.47 21.45
CA SER A 94 -7.23 -3.40 20.98
C SER A 94 -8.64 -2.81 21.06
N GLU A 95 -8.90 -1.91 22.00
CA GLU A 95 -10.20 -1.26 22.17
C GLU A 95 -10.47 -0.12 21.18
N ARG A 96 -9.47 0.28 20.38
CA ARG A 96 -9.54 1.45 19.48
C ARG A 96 -9.91 1.14 18.03
N ILE A 97 -10.33 -0.09 17.74
CA ILE A 97 -10.84 -0.48 16.42
C ILE A 97 -12.36 -0.28 16.41
N PRO A 98 -12.91 0.71 15.67
CA PRO A 98 -14.35 0.79 15.41
C PRO A 98 -14.83 -0.33 14.47
#